data_AF-A0AAN2K482-F1
#
_entry.id   AF-A0AAN2K482-F1
#
_cell.length_a   1.000
_cell.length_b   1.000
_cell.length_c   1.000
_cell.angle_alpha   90.00
_cell.angle_beta   90.00
_cell.angle_gamma   90.00
#
_symmetry.space_group_name_H-M   'P 1'
#
loop_
_entity.id
_entity.type
_entity.pdbx_description
1 polymer ?
#
loop_
_entity_poly.entity_id
_entity_poly.type
_entity_poly.pdbx_seq_one_letter_code
_entity_poly.pdbx_strand_id
1 'polypeptide(L)'
;MHQKYEYVKDIKARIDLLLLQLSEGRYTSLDTYINNLALLKVAYRELEPLTSDPDFLLWLQQKDPTFLLEIALTGRVLMALQNFFRLASSENE
;
A
#
# COMPACT_ATOMS: atom_id res chain seq x y z
N MET A 1 -0.15 13.98 -17.08
CA MET A 1 0.34 12.60 -16.83
C MET A 1 1.63 12.56 -16.03
N HIS A 2 2.70 13.25 -16.42
CA HIS A 2 3.99 13.17 -15.70
C HIS A 2 3.92 13.58 -14.21
N GLN A 3 3.28 14.71 -13.88
CA GLN A 3 3.10 15.12 -12.48
C GLN A 3 2.28 14.11 -11.65
N LYS A 4 1.25 13.51 -12.26
CA LYS A 4 0.48 12.42 -11.63
C LYS A 4 1.38 11.20 -11.38
N TYR A 5 2.24 10.85 -12.33
CA TYR A 5 3.17 9.73 -12.18
C TYR A 5 4.21 9.94 -11.07
N GLU A 6 4.82 11.12 -10.97
CA GLU A 6 5.76 11.41 -9.88
C GLU A 6 5.06 11.40 -8.51
N TYR A 7 3.85 11.96 -8.41
CA TYR A 7 3.06 11.89 -7.19
C TYR A 7 2.78 10.44 -6.74
N VAL A 8 2.50 9.54 -7.68
CA VAL A 8 2.26 8.12 -7.39
C VAL A 8 3.55 7.42 -6.97
N LYS A 9 4.69 7.78 -7.55
CA LYS A 9 6.00 7.27 -7.12
C LYS A 9 6.31 7.66 -5.68
N ASP A 10 5.97 8.89 -5.27
CA ASP A 10 6.15 9.33 -3.90
C ASP A 10 5.26 8.54 -2.92
N ILE A 11 4.01 8.28 -3.29
CA ILE A 11 3.10 7.43 -2.50
C ILE A 11 3.63 6.01 -2.42
N LYS A 12 4.08 5.43 -3.54
CA LYS A 12 4.63 4.07 -3.60
C LYS A 12 5.90 3.93 -2.76
N ALA A 13 6.79 4.92 -2.78
CA ALA A 13 7.99 4.92 -1.94
C ALA A 13 7.64 4.89 -0.43
N ARG A 14 6.61 5.65 -0.01
CA ARG A 14 6.10 5.61 1.37
C ARG A 14 5.50 4.24 1.71
N ILE A 15 4.72 3.65 0.81
CA ILE A 15 4.16 2.30 0.95
C ILE A 15 5.26 1.26 1.11
N ASP A 16 6.29 1.29 0.26
CA ASP A 16 7.39 0.33 0.27
C ASP A 16 8.18 0.41 1.58
N LEU A 17 8.41 1.62 2.09
CA LEU A 17 9.04 1.82 3.40
C LEU A 17 8.21 1.19 4.53
N LEU A 18 6.89 1.40 4.52
CA LEU A 18 5.99 0.83 5.53
C LEU A 18 5.91 -0.69 5.43
N LEU A 19 5.89 -1.26 4.22
CA LEU A 19 5.93 -2.71 3.99
C LEU A 19 7.27 -3.32 4.39
N LEU A 20 8.38 -2.62 4.15
CA LEU A 20 9.69 -3.07 4.62
C LEU A 20 9.70 -3.14 6.14
N GLN A 21 9.28 -2.07 6.82
CA GLN A 21 9.11 -2.06 8.27
C GLN A 21 8.18 -3.19 8.71
N LEU A 22 7.00 -3.32 8.08
CA LEU A 22 6.10 -4.49 7.86
C LEU A 22 6.74 -5.89 8.00
N SER A 23 7.80 -6.08 7.22
CA SER A 23 8.37 -7.40 6.96
C SER A 23 9.53 -7.75 7.87
N GLU A 24 10.27 -6.76 8.37
CA GLU A 24 11.51 -7.00 9.11
C GLU A 24 11.27 -7.48 10.55
N GLY A 25 10.06 -7.34 11.09
CA GLY A 25 9.74 -7.75 12.46
C GLY A 25 10.48 -6.97 13.55
N ARG A 26 11.24 -5.92 13.18
CA ARG A 26 12.06 -5.08 14.06
C ARG A 26 11.26 -3.91 14.63
N TYR A 27 10.11 -4.20 15.22
CA TYR A 27 9.35 -3.17 15.94
C TYR A 27 9.79 -3.11 17.39
N THR A 28 9.94 -1.90 17.90
CA THR A 28 10.17 -1.65 19.33
C THR A 28 8.95 -2.02 20.18
N SER A 29 7.74 -2.07 19.60
CA SER A 29 6.50 -2.49 20.27
C SER A 29 5.40 -2.91 19.29
N LEU A 30 4.37 -3.59 19.82
CA LEU A 30 3.12 -3.91 19.08
C LEU A 30 2.40 -2.65 18.59
N ASP A 31 2.45 -1.55 19.34
CA ASP A 31 1.86 -0.27 18.92
C ASP A 31 2.51 0.29 17.65
N THR A 32 3.82 0.06 17.49
CA THR A 32 4.54 0.47 16.28
C THR A 32 4.07 -0.34 15.07
N TYR A 33 3.82 -1.64 15.24
CA TYR A 33 3.23 -2.47 14.19
C TYR A 33 1.81 -1.99 13.81
N ILE A 34 0.94 -1.74 14.79
CA ILE A 34 -0.42 -1.27 14.56
C ILE A 34 -0.42 0.09 13.85
N ASN A 35 0.44 1.01 14.29
CA ASN A 35 0.58 2.33 13.68
C ASN A 35 1.06 2.24 12.22
N ASN A 36 2.06 1.41 11.95
CA ASN A 36 2.56 1.21 10.59
C ASN A 36 1.50 0.57 9.67
N LEU A 37 0.69 -0.35 10.19
CA LEU A 37 -0.42 -0.94 9.44
C LEU A 37 -1.50 0.10 9.15
N ALA A 38 -1.80 0.99 10.10
CA ALA A 38 -2.74 2.10 9.91
C ALA A 38 -2.23 3.11 8.86
N LEU A 39 -0.96 3.50 8.95
CA LEU A 39 -0.30 4.39 7.99
C LEU A 39 -0.26 3.77 6.58
N LEU A 40 -0.02 2.46 6.47
CA LEU A 40 -0.04 1.75 5.20
C LEU A 40 -1.42 1.79 4.54
N LYS A 41 -2.50 1.64 5.32
CA LYS A 41 -3.88 1.79 4.82
C LYS A 41 -4.13 3.20 4.30
N VAL A 42 -3.68 4.22 5.01
CA VAL A 42 -3.85 5.62 4.61
C VAL A 42 -3.08 5.91 3.32
N ALA A 43 -1.80 5.55 3.26
CA ALA A 43 -0.96 5.74 2.08
C ALA A 43 -1.53 5.03 0.85
N TYR A 44 -2.04 3.80 1.00
CA TYR A 44 -2.67 3.10 -0.12
C TYR A 44 -3.96 3.77 -0.60
N ARG A 45 -4.77 4.36 0.30
CA ARG A 45 -5.97 5.12 -0.09
C ARG A 45 -5.65 6.39 -0.88
N GLU A 46 -4.49 6.98 -0.70
CA GLU A 46 -4.05 8.14 -1.50
C GLU A 46 -3.91 7.80 -3.00
N LEU A 47 -3.86 6.50 -3.37
CA LEU A 47 -3.89 6.04 -4.75
C LEU A 47 -5.31 6.02 -5.36
N GLU A 48 -6.37 6.16 -4.57
CA GLU A 48 -7.76 6.08 -5.05
C GLU A 48 -8.09 7.05 -6.20
N PRO A 49 -7.68 8.34 -6.18
CA PRO A 49 -7.95 9.26 -7.28
C PRO A 49 -7.31 8.82 -8.60
N LEU A 50 -6.27 8.00 -8.51
CA LEU A 50 -5.52 7.48 -9.64
C LEU A 50 -6.15 6.22 -10.22
N THR A 51 -6.54 5.28 -9.34
CA THR A 51 -7.24 4.06 -9.74
C THR A 51 -8.66 4.34 -10.24
N SER A 52 -9.17 5.54 -9.98
CA SER A 52 -10.45 6.04 -10.48
C SER A 52 -10.33 6.81 -11.79
N ASP A 53 -9.12 7.03 -12.32
CA ASP A 53 -8.84 7.73 -13.58
C ASP A 53 -8.44 6.71 -14.67
N PRO A 54 -9.36 6.30 -15.57
CA PRO A 54 -9.09 5.28 -16.58
C PRO A 54 -8.02 5.69 -17.60
N ASP A 55 -7.97 6.98 -17.95
CA ASP A 55 -7.00 7.49 -18.93
C ASP A 55 -5.60 7.46 -18.35
N PHE A 56 -5.46 7.81 -17.06
CA PHE A 56 -4.19 7.67 -16.38
C PHE A 56 -3.77 6.20 -16.24
N LEU A 57 -4.67 5.29 -15.89
CA LEU A 57 -4.36 3.86 -15.79
C LEU A 57 -3.89 3.27 -17.12
N LEU A 58 -4.58 3.60 -18.22
CA LEU A 58 -4.18 3.17 -19.56
C LEU A 58 -2.80 3.72 -19.94
N TRP A 59 -2.56 5.00 -19.66
CA TRP A 59 -1.25 5.62 -19.89
C TRP A 59 -0.15 4.94 -19.05
N LEU A 60 -0.41 4.66 -17.77
CA LEU A 60 0.54 4.02 -16.87
C LEU A 60 0.85 2.59 -17.32
N GLN A 61 -0.15 1.84 -17.76
CA GLN A 61 0.02 0.49 -18.29
C GLN A 61 0.96 0.47 -19.51
N GLN A 62 0.88 1.47 -20.39
CA GLN A 62 1.75 1.58 -21.56
C GLN A 62 3.17 2.06 -21.19
N LYS A 63 3.26 2.96 -20.20
CA LYS A 63 4.52 3.60 -19.83
C LYS A 63 5.38 2.74 -18.89
N ASP A 64 4.75 2.12 -17.89
CA ASP A 64 5.39 1.39 -16.81
C ASP A 64 4.44 0.29 -16.23
N PRO A 65 4.26 -0.82 -16.97
CA PRO A 65 3.36 -1.90 -16.54
C PRO A 65 3.82 -2.61 -15.28
N THR A 66 5.15 -2.65 -15.03
CA THR A 66 5.71 -3.26 -13.82
C THR A 66 5.29 -2.47 -12.58
N PHE A 67 5.42 -1.14 -12.62
CA PHE A 67 4.99 -0.29 -11.51
C PHE A 67 3.49 -0.40 -11.22
N LEU A 68 2.65 -0.49 -12.27
CA LEU A 68 1.22 -0.74 -12.11
C LEU A 68 0.96 -2.10 -11.42
N LEU A 69 1.70 -3.14 -11.78
CA LEU A 69 1.59 -4.46 -11.14
C LEU A 69 2.00 -4.40 -9.65
N GLU A 70 3.08 -3.69 -9.31
CA GLU A 70 3.51 -3.53 -7.91
C GLU A 70 2.46 -2.83 -7.05
N ILE A 71 1.77 -1.81 -7.59
CA ILE A 71 0.64 -1.16 -6.92
C ILE A 71 -0.49 -2.18 -6.67
N ALA A 72 -0.84 -2.99 -7.68
CA ALA A 72 -1.87 -4.02 -7.52
C ALA A 72 -1.48 -5.09 -6.47
N LEU A 73 -0.21 -5.49 -6.44
CA LEU A 73 0.31 -6.44 -5.45
C LEU A 73 0.27 -5.86 -4.03
N THR A 74 0.58 -4.57 -3.87
CA THR A 74 0.44 -3.85 -2.59
C THR A 74 -0.98 -3.97 -2.06
N GLY A 75 -1.99 -3.78 -2.92
CA GLY A 75 -3.39 -3.93 -2.54
C GLY A 75 -3.72 -5.33 -1.99
N ARG A 76 -3.19 -6.38 -2.63
CA ARG A 76 -3.38 -7.76 -2.16
C ARG A 76 -2.71 -8.03 -0.82
N VAL A 77 -1.49 -7.53 -0.62
CA VAL A 77 -0.78 -7.63 0.67
C VAL A 77 -1.57 -6.93 1.77
N LEU A 78 -2.07 -5.73 1.49
CA LEU A 78 -2.88 -4.98 2.46
C LEU A 78 -4.16 -5.75 2.86
N MET A 79 -4.85 -6.35 1.90
CA MET A 79 -6.01 -7.21 2.17
C MET A 79 -5.65 -8.43 3.03
N ALA A 80 -4.53 -9.09 2.74
CA ALA A 80 -4.06 -10.22 3.52
C ALA A 80 -3.73 -9.83 4.97
N LEU A 81 -3.01 -8.73 5.17
CA LEU A 81 -2.68 -8.20 6.50
C LEU A 81 -3.94 -7.80 7.29
N GLN A 82 -4.91 -7.17 6.63
CA GLN A 82 -6.19 -6.81 7.26
C GLN A 82 -6.99 -8.04 7.70
N ASN A 83 -7.06 -9.06 6.86
CA ASN A 83 -7.75 -10.30 7.17
C ASN A 83 -7.08 -11.05 8.33
N PHE A 84 -5.74 -11.12 8.32
CA PHE A 84 -4.97 -11.71 9.42
C PHE A 84 -5.22 -10.97 10.74
N PHE A 85 -5.11 -9.64 10.75
CA PHE A 85 -5.36 -8.83 11.94
C PHE A 85 -6.78 -9.07 12.49
N ARG A 86 -7.80 -9.06 11.62
CA ARG A 86 -9.18 -9.33 12.03
C ARG A 86 -9.34 -10.70 12.71
N LEU A 87 -8.72 -11.75 12.17
CA LEU A 87 -8.78 -13.09 12.75
C LEU A 87 -8.04 -13.18 14.09
N ALA A 88 -6.82 -12.64 14.16
CA ALA A 88 -6.02 -12.62 15.39
C ALA A 88 -6.68 -11.80 16.51
N SER A 89 -7.45 -10.75 16.17
CA SER A 89 -8.23 -10.00 17.16
C SER A 89 -9.50 -10.74 17.62
N SER A 90 -10.11 -11.57 16.77
CA SER A 90 -11.31 -12.35 17.14
C SER A 90 -11.04 -13.59 17.99
N GLU A 91 -9.79 -14.05 18.09
CA GLU A 91 -9.40 -15.16 18.97
C GLU A 91 -9.13 -14.72 20.42
N ASN A 92 -9.24 -13.41 20.72
CA ASN A 92 -9.02 -12.83 22.05
C ASN A 92 -10.32 -12.38 22.76
N GLU A 93 -11.49 -12.75 22.24
CA GLU A 93 -12.82 -12.66 22.92
C GLU A 93 -13.33 -14.06 23.26
#